data_AF-A0A8B7SRU3-F1
#
_entry.id   AF-A0A8B7SRU3-F1
#
_cell.length_a   1.000
_cell.length_b   1.000
_cell.length_c   1.000
_cell.angle_alpha   90.00
_cell.angle_beta   90.00
_cell.angle_gamma   90.00
#
_symmetry.space_group_name_H-M   'P 1'
#
loop_
_entity.id
_entity.type
_entity.pdbx_description
1 polymer ?
#
loop_
_entity_poly.entity_id
_entity_poly.type
_entity_poly.pdbx_seq_one_letter_code
_entity_poly.pdbx_strand_id
1 'polypeptide(L)'
;MADNLPSEFDVIVIGTGLPESIIAAACSRSGQRVLHVDSRSYYGGNWASFSFSGLLSWLREYQEDSDIVNESPAWQEQILENEEAIALSRKDKTIQHVKVFCYASQDSHDDIEEVGALQKNHASVTSANSTEAADSACLPAEDESLSTVSCEMPTGQTPSSDPEHAIEENYVDATGDKENHCDDKTCMSSTSEEATSENVPTAEDIAEQPKKNRITYSQIIKEGRKFNIDLVSKVLYSRGLLIDLLIKSNVSRYAEFKNITRILAFREGRVEQVPCSRADVFNSKQLTMVEKRMLMKFLTFCMEFEEHLDEYKDYEEITFSEYLKTQKLTPNLQYFVLHSIAMTSETTSSTIDGLKATKNFLQCLGRYGNTPFLFPLYGQGELPQCFCRCKAIIDQFGQRIMSKHFLVEDSYFSETTCSHVQYRQISRAVLITDRSVLQADSDQQISILTVPAEERGTSAVRVIELCSSTMTCMKGTYLVHLTCTSSKTAREDLEPVVQKLFTPYTEMEIENEEVEKPRLLWALYFNMRDSSDVSRNSYNDLPSNVYVCSGPDCSLGNDNAVKQAETLFQQICPNEDFCPPPPNPEDIILDGDSLQPGAVDSSAVPEANSETPKETTDLGNTEEPSV
;
A
#
# COMPACT_ATOMS: atom_id res chain seq x y z
N MET A 1 28.55 -0.65 16.90
CA MET A 1 29.06 -1.85 17.61
C MET A 1 28.36 -3.04 16.98
N ALA A 2 29.02 -4.17 16.79
CA ALA A 2 28.33 -5.39 16.38
C ALA A 2 27.68 -5.99 17.63
N ASP A 3 26.39 -5.77 17.80
CA ASP A 3 25.64 -6.27 18.96
C ASP A 3 25.41 -7.77 18.77
N ASN A 4 26.05 -8.61 19.59
CA ASN A 4 25.85 -10.06 19.54
C ASN A 4 24.38 -10.42 19.82
N LEU A 5 23.78 -11.21 18.93
CA LEU A 5 22.39 -11.65 19.04
C LEU A 5 22.21 -12.54 20.29
N PRO A 6 21.23 -12.27 21.19
CA PRO A 6 20.95 -13.15 22.32
C PRO A 6 20.58 -14.58 21.89
N SER A 7 20.97 -15.58 22.69
CA SER A 7 20.68 -16.99 22.43
C SER A 7 19.33 -17.47 22.98
N GLU A 8 18.49 -16.60 23.54
CA GLU A 8 17.21 -16.96 24.12
C GLU A 8 16.17 -15.82 24.01
N PHE A 9 14.99 -16.16 23.47
CA PHE A 9 13.82 -15.27 23.34
C PHE A 9 12.55 -16.00 23.77
N ASP A 10 11.51 -15.29 24.17
CA ASP A 10 10.23 -15.92 24.54
C ASP A 10 9.40 -16.29 23.30
N VAL A 11 9.49 -15.47 22.24
CA VAL A 11 8.87 -15.71 20.93
C VAL A 11 9.90 -15.41 19.81
N ILE A 12 10.02 -16.32 18.85
CA ILE A 12 10.70 -16.08 17.57
C ILE A 12 9.65 -15.97 16.47
N VAL A 13 9.75 -14.95 15.62
CA VAL A 13 8.88 -14.68 14.47
C VAL A 13 9.70 -14.67 13.20
N ILE A 14 9.31 -15.50 12.21
CA ILE A 14 9.99 -15.67 10.92
C ILE A 14 9.04 -15.22 9.80
N GLY A 15 9.47 -14.18 9.08
CA GLY A 15 8.67 -13.45 8.09
C GLY A 15 8.07 -12.17 8.69
N THR A 16 8.09 -11.07 7.92
CA THR A 16 7.66 -9.73 8.35
C THR A 16 6.41 -9.23 7.62
N GLY A 17 5.51 -10.13 7.23
CA GLY A 17 4.21 -9.78 6.66
C GLY A 17 3.24 -9.20 7.69
N LEU A 18 2.06 -8.78 7.24
CA LEU A 18 1.10 -8.08 8.10
C LEU A 18 0.65 -8.92 9.32
N PRO A 19 0.27 -10.22 9.21
CA PRO A 19 -0.07 -11.04 10.37
C PRO A 19 1.08 -11.16 11.38
N GLU A 20 2.29 -11.40 10.87
CA GLU A 20 3.50 -11.62 11.66
C GLU A 20 3.90 -10.35 12.43
N SER A 21 3.85 -9.19 11.77
CA SER A 21 4.09 -7.89 12.39
C SER A 21 3.07 -7.58 13.49
N ILE A 22 1.78 -7.83 13.26
CA ILE A 22 0.73 -7.58 14.25
C ILE A 22 0.95 -8.42 15.50
N ILE A 23 1.23 -9.73 15.37
CA ILE A 23 1.44 -10.58 16.54
C ILE A 23 2.80 -10.35 17.22
N ALA A 24 3.85 -10.03 16.46
CA ALA A 24 5.14 -9.61 17.04
C ALA A 24 4.95 -8.36 17.91
N ALA A 25 4.20 -7.37 17.43
CA ALA A 25 3.83 -6.18 18.20
C ALA A 25 2.98 -6.52 19.43
N ALA A 26 1.99 -7.42 19.30
CA ALA A 26 1.14 -7.85 20.42
C ALA A 26 1.94 -8.52 21.54
N CYS A 27 2.76 -9.54 21.21
CA CYS A 27 3.61 -10.25 22.16
C CYS A 27 4.66 -9.33 22.80
N SER A 28 5.28 -8.44 22.02
CA SER A 28 6.22 -7.43 22.55
C SER A 28 5.51 -6.47 23.52
N ARG A 29 4.28 -6.03 23.18
CA ARG A 29 3.47 -5.13 24.00
C ARG A 29 2.99 -5.77 25.31
N SER A 30 2.78 -7.09 25.35
CA SER A 30 2.50 -7.86 26.57
C SER A 30 3.78 -8.26 27.35
N GLY A 31 4.96 -7.79 26.93
CA GLY A 31 6.21 -7.96 27.67
C GLY A 31 7.04 -9.19 27.32
N GLN A 32 6.70 -9.94 26.25
CA GLN A 32 7.53 -11.06 25.78
C GLN A 32 8.80 -10.54 25.11
N ARG A 33 9.94 -11.23 25.27
CA ARG A 33 11.13 -10.98 24.44
C ARG A 33 10.87 -11.57 23.06
N VAL A 34 10.63 -10.71 22.06
CA VAL A 34 10.39 -11.12 20.66
C VAL A 34 11.66 -10.92 19.83
N LEU A 35 12.08 -11.95 19.11
CA LEU A 35 13.01 -11.85 17.98
C LEU A 35 12.20 -11.94 16.69
N HIS A 36 12.32 -10.94 15.81
CA HIS A 36 11.64 -10.89 14.52
C HIS A 36 12.67 -10.86 13.40
N VAL A 37 12.64 -11.86 12.52
CA VAL A 37 13.59 -12.04 11.41
C VAL A 37 12.86 -12.21 10.08
N ASP A 38 13.53 -11.83 9.00
CA ASP A 38 13.14 -12.08 7.61
C ASP A 38 14.41 -12.48 6.84
N SER A 39 14.30 -13.35 5.83
CA SER A 39 15.41 -13.67 4.93
C SER A 39 15.63 -12.59 3.86
N ARG A 40 14.62 -11.73 3.65
CA ARG A 40 14.67 -10.63 2.67
C ARG A 40 15.32 -9.39 3.28
N SER A 41 15.90 -8.54 2.42
CA SER A 41 16.54 -7.27 2.81
C SER A 41 15.56 -6.11 3.06
N TYR A 42 14.25 -6.41 3.10
CA TYR A 42 13.16 -5.46 3.22
C TYR A 42 11.97 -6.08 3.99
N TYR A 43 11.17 -5.24 4.63
CA TYR A 43 9.99 -5.68 5.39
C TYR A 43 8.80 -6.04 4.50
N GLY A 44 7.88 -6.85 5.03
CA GLY A 44 6.56 -7.10 4.45
C GLY A 44 6.41 -8.47 3.77
N GLY A 45 7.51 -9.13 3.37
CA GLY A 45 7.44 -10.36 2.58
C GLY A 45 6.55 -10.17 1.33
N ASN A 46 5.47 -10.95 1.22
CA ASN A 46 4.51 -10.80 0.12
C ASN A 46 3.52 -9.62 0.28
N TRP A 47 3.54 -8.91 1.41
CA TRP A 47 2.82 -7.66 1.65
C TRP A 47 3.62 -6.39 1.28
N ALA A 48 4.89 -6.54 0.87
CA ALA A 48 5.80 -5.43 0.60
C ALA A 48 5.34 -4.49 -0.54
N SER A 49 5.85 -3.26 -0.49
CA SER A 49 5.78 -2.28 -1.56
C SER A 49 7.20 -1.97 -2.09
N PHE A 50 7.32 -1.60 -3.36
CA PHE A 50 8.63 -1.37 -3.99
C PHE A 50 8.70 -0.09 -4.80
N SER A 51 9.85 0.59 -4.75
CA SER A 51 10.26 1.51 -5.82
C SER A 51 10.36 0.79 -7.16
N PHE A 52 10.28 1.51 -8.28
CA PHE A 52 10.25 0.87 -9.61
C PHE A 52 11.50 0.01 -9.88
N SER A 53 12.70 0.48 -9.50
CA SER A 53 13.94 -0.31 -9.58
C SER A 53 13.99 -1.46 -8.57
N GLY A 54 13.41 -1.28 -7.37
CA GLY A 54 13.26 -2.37 -6.39
C GLY A 54 12.37 -3.49 -6.93
N LEU A 55 11.27 -3.15 -7.59
CA LEU A 55 10.37 -4.11 -8.23
C LEU A 55 11.07 -4.86 -9.37
N LEU A 56 11.87 -4.18 -10.19
CA LEU A 56 12.69 -4.82 -11.22
C LEU A 56 13.71 -5.79 -10.61
N SER A 57 14.27 -5.51 -9.43
CA SER A 57 15.14 -6.45 -8.73
C SER A 57 14.38 -7.67 -8.19
N TRP A 58 13.24 -7.44 -7.54
CA TRP A 58 12.34 -8.51 -7.08
C TRP A 58 11.87 -9.41 -8.24
N LEU A 59 11.62 -8.84 -9.43
CA LEU A 59 11.25 -9.63 -10.61
C LEU A 59 12.35 -10.59 -11.06
N ARG A 60 13.63 -10.19 -10.98
CA ARG A 60 14.77 -11.06 -11.33
C ARG A 60 14.86 -12.28 -10.43
N GLU A 61 14.63 -12.13 -9.12
CA GLU A 61 14.66 -13.23 -8.14
C GLU A 61 13.71 -14.41 -8.49
N TYR A 62 12.60 -14.13 -9.20
CA TYR A 62 11.62 -15.14 -9.65
C TYR A 62 11.71 -15.49 -11.13
N GLN A 63 12.63 -14.89 -11.89
CA GLN A 63 12.84 -15.14 -13.33
C GLN A 63 14.18 -15.83 -13.60
N GLU A 64 15.19 -15.53 -12.80
CA GLU A 64 16.46 -16.25 -12.74
C GLU A 64 16.28 -17.44 -11.80
N ASP A 65 16.01 -18.62 -12.37
CA ASP A 65 15.94 -19.86 -11.61
C ASP A 65 17.35 -20.28 -11.19
N SER A 66 17.90 -19.56 -10.19
CA SER A 66 19.25 -19.77 -9.67
C SER A 66 19.33 -21.10 -8.94
N ASP A 67 20.08 -22.02 -9.55
CA ASP A 67 20.34 -23.36 -9.05
C ASP A 67 21.27 -23.37 -7.84
N ILE A 68 20.93 -24.22 -6.88
CA ILE A 68 21.83 -24.94 -5.97
C ILE A 68 23.08 -24.17 -5.48
N VAL A 69 22.89 -23.25 -4.53
CA VAL A 69 23.97 -22.92 -3.57
C VAL A 69 24.22 -24.15 -2.70
N ASN A 70 25.24 -24.92 -3.06
CA ASN A 70 25.59 -26.18 -2.44
C ASN A 70 26.42 -25.96 -1.16
N GLU A 71 25.83 -25.28 -0.17
CA GLU A 71 26.48 -25.00 1.10
C GLU A 71 26.55 -26.23 2.01
N SER A 72 27.76 -26.46 2.54
CA SER A 72 28.03 -27.41 3.62
C SER A 72 27.16 -27.05 4.82
N PRO A 73 26.21 -27.89 5.24
CA PRO A 73 25.19 -27.47 6.17
C PRO A 73 25.74 -27.58 7.60
N ALA A 74 26.33 -26.49 8.07
CA ALA A 74 27.02 -26.40 9.37
C ALA A 74 26.10 -26.52 10.60
N TRP A 75 24.78 -26.61 10.39
CA TRP A 75 23.79 -26.79 11.45
C TRP A 75 23.61 -28.26 11.86
N GLN A 76 23.89 -29.25 10.99
CA GLN A 76 23.78 -30.67 11.35
C GLN A 76 24.68 -31.02 12.54
N GLU A 77 25.88 -30.43 12.61
CA GLU A 77 26.85 -30.65 13.67
C GLU A 77 26.42 -30.08 15.03
N GLN A 78 25.32 -29.30 15.07
CA GLN A 78 24.77 -28.69 16.29
C GLN A 78 23.53 -29.40 16.84
N ILE A 79 23.02 -30.40 16.13
CA ILE A 79 21.88 -31.22 16.56
C ILE A 79 22.37 -32.22 17.61
N LEU A 80 21.74 -32.23 18.79
CA LEU A 80 22.09 -33.17 19.86
C LEU A 80 21.46 -34.56 19.60
N GLU A 81 21.99 -35.61 20.23
CA GLU A 81 21.55 -37.01 20.01
C GLU A 81 20.05 -37.26 20.25
N ASN A 82 19.39 -36.39 21.01
CA ASN A 82 17.97 -36.48 21.38
C ASN A 82 17.08 -35.47 20.61
N GLU A 83 17.59 -34.87 19.54
CA GLU A 83 16.92 -33.79 18.79
C GLU A 83 16.75 -34.17 17.32
N GLU A 84 15.71 -33.61 16.70
CA GLU A 84 15.44 -33.73 15.28
C GLU A 84 15.30 -32.34 14.66
N ALA A 85 15.63 -32.21 13.37
CA ALA A 85 15.65 -30.94 12.67
C ALA A 85 14.55 -30.88 11.62
N ILE A 86 13.66 -29.89 11.73
CA ILE A 86 12.69 -29.54 10.70
C ILE A 86 13.31 -28.44 9.83
N ALA A 87 13.67 -28.79 8.60
CA ALA A 87 14.26 -27.84 7.67
C ALA A 87 13.21 -26.86 7.14
N LEU A 88 13.50 -25.56 7.27
CA LEU A 88 12.77 -24.48 6.61
C LEU A 88 13.13 -24.40 5.12
N SER A 89 12.28 -23.73 4.34
CA SER A 89 12.53 -23.46 2.93
C SER A 89 13.76 -22.55 2.75
N ARG A 90 14.52 -22.82 1.69
CA ARG A 90 15.64 -21.98 1.24
C ARG A 90 15.29 -21.07 0.05
N LYS A 91 14.12 -21.28 -0.57
CA LYS A 91 13.67 -20.55 -1.76
C LYS A 91 12.18 -20.27 -1.67
N ASP A 92 11.80 -19.01 -1.79
CA ASP A 92 10.41 -18.61 -1.89
C ASP A 92 9.80 -19.16 -3.19
N LYS A 93 8.62 -19.76 -3.09
CA LYS A 93 7.85 -20.36 -4.18
C LYS A 93 6.38 -19.91 -4.13
N THR A 94 6.10 -18.70 -3.65
CA THR A 94 4.75 -18.14 -3.57
C THR A 94 4.36 -17.36 -4.82
N ILE A 95 5.33 -16.86 -5.60
CA ILE A 95 5.09 -16.07 -6.81
C ILE A 95 5.30 -16.94 -8.06
N GLN A 96 4.36 -16.88 -9.00
CA GLN A 96 4.36 -17.69 -10.23
C GLN A 96 3.88 -16.89 -11.44
N HIS A 97 4.17 -17.43 -12.64
CA HIS A 97 3.66 -16.94 -13.93
C HIS A 97 3.93 -15.44 -14.23
N VAL A 98 5.06 -14.91 -13.73
CA VAL A 98 5.48 -13.53 -13.92
C VAL A 98 5.56 -13.16 -15.42
N LYS A 99 4.84 -12.12 -15.83
CA LYS A 99 4.88 -11.53 -17.17
C LYS A 99 4.94 -10.00 -17.09
N VAL A 100 5.89 -9.39 -17.78
CA VAL A 100 6.12 -7.95 -17.81
C VAL A 100 6.00 -7.44 -19.25
N PHE A 101 5.36 -6.29 -19.43
CA PHE A 101 5.18 -5.62 -20.71
C PHE A 101 5.48 -4.13 -20.56
N CYS A 102 6.40 -3.61 -21.38
CA CYS A 102 6.62 -2.18 -21.53
C CYS A 102 6.04 -1.74 -22.87
N TYR A 103 5.14 -0.75 -22.83
CA TYR A 103 4.49 -0.17 -24.01
C TYR A 103 4.94 1.28 -24.25
N ALA A 104 5.35 2.00 -23.20
CA ALA A 104 5.96 3.32 -23.32
C ALA A 104 7.19 3.28 -24.24
N SER A 105 7.42 4.37 -24.98
CA SER A 105 8.55 4.47 -25.91
C SER A 105 9.89 4.29 -25.18
N GLN A 106 10.79 3.55 -25.82
CA GLN A 106 12.18 3.41 -25.42
C GLN A 106 12.97 4.38 -26.29
N ASP A 107 13.43 5.47 -25.70
CA ASP A 107 14.14 6.53 -26.42
C ASP A 107 15.49 5.97 -26.94
N SER A 108 15.75 6.06 -28.24
CA SER A 108 16.88 5.36 -28.89
C SER A 108 18.25 6.04 -28.70
N HIS A 109 18.34 6.99 -27.78
CA HIS A 109 19.52 7.79 -27.47
C HIS A 109 19.45 8.24 -26.01
N ASP A 110 19.91 7.37 -25.11
CA ASP A 110 20.61 7.74 -23.88
C ASP A 110 21.26 6.46 -23.33
N ASP A 111 22.58 6.47 -23.13
CA ASP A 111 23.32 5.39 -22.44
C ASP A 111 23.00 5.46 -20.93
N ILE A 112 21.78 5.06 -20.56
CA ILE A 112 21.40 4.85 -19.17
C ILE A 112 22.01 3.51 -18.75
N GLU A 113 22.97 3.54 -17.82
CA GLU A 113 23.52 2.31 -17.21
C GLU A 113 22.37 1.47 -16.62
N GLU A 114 22.03 0.40 -17.33
CA GLU A 114 20.85 -0.39 -17.07
C GLU A 114 21.14 -1.36 -15.91
N VAL A 115 20.72 -1.00 -14.68
CA VAL A 115 20.86 -1.88 -13.50
C VAL A 115 19.86 -3.05 -13.58
N GLY A 116 20.20 -3.98 -14.46
CA GLY A 116 19.57 -5.27 -14.72
C GLY A 116 18.44 -5.21 -15.76
N ALA A 117 18.86 -5.16 -17.03
CA ALA A 117 18.03 -5.36 -18.21
C ALA A 117 17.26 -6.68 -18.16
N LEU A 118 15.96 -6.65 -18.46
CA LEU A 118 15.18 -7.86 -18.73
C LEU A 118 15.11 -8.13 -20.24
N GLN A 119 15.73 -9.23 -20.68
CA GLN A 119 15.72 -9.62 -22.09
C GLN A 119 14.30 -9.90 -22.59
N LYS A 120 13.94 -9.30 -23.74
CA LYS A 120 12.61 -9.44 -24.36
C LYS A 120 12.40 -10.86 -24.89
N ASN A 121 11.42 -11.57 -24.34
CA ASN A 121 10.83 -12.74 -25.00
C ASN A 121 9.88 -12.31 -26.12
N HIS A 122 10.41 -12.09 -27.33
CA HIS A 122 9.60 -11.89 -28.53
C HIS A 122 9.00 -13.23 -29.01
N ALA A 123 7.69 -13.40 -28.82
CA ALA A 123 6.92 -14.45 -29.48
C ALA A 123 6.41 -13.95 -30.84
N SER A 124 7.15 -14.23 -31.91
CA SER A 124 6.69 -14.07 -33.30
C SER A 124 6.89 -15.36 -34.08
N VAL A 125 5.84 -15.80 -34.79
CA VAL A 125 5.76 -17.10 -35.45
C VAL A 125 6.21 -17.01 -36.91
N THR A 126 7.27 -17.74 -37.32
CA THR A 126 7.32 -18.63 -38.52
C THR A 126 8.72 -19.22 -38.80
N SER A 127 8.76 -20.56 -38.93
CA SER A 127 9.68 -21.45 -39.68
C SER A 127 11.09 -21.01 -40.18
N ALA A 128 12.12 -21.81 -39.81
CA ALA A 128 12.97 -22.64 -40.71
C ALA A 128 14.48 -22.71 -40.33
N ASN A 129 14.97 -23.95 -40.18
CA ASN A 129 16.35 -24.48 -40.04
C ASN A 129 17.58 -23.59 -40.37
N SER A 130 18.63 -23.62 -39.52
CA SER A 130 19.90 -24.38 -39.78
C SER A 130 21.01 -24.26 -38.70
N THR A 131 21.47 -25.41 -38.19
CA THR A 131 22.84 -25.87 -37.77
C THR A 131 23.97 -24.93 -37.26
N GLU A 132 24.60 -25.38 -36.15
CA GLU A 132 26.06 -25.37 -35.79
C GLU A 132 26.79 -24.00 -35.55
N ALA A 133 27.85 -23.87 -34.71
CA ALA A 133 28.39 -24.65 -33.57
C ALA A 133 29.51 -23.85 -32.80
N ALA A 134 29.77 -24.22 -31.53
CA ALA A 134 31.03 -24.15 -30.75
C ALA A 134 31.75 -22.82 -30.34
N ASP A 135 32.06 -22.75 -29.03
CA ASP A 135 33.27 -22.27 -28.32
C ASP A 135 33.98 -20.93 -28.64
N SER A 136 34.13 -20.06 -27.61
CA SER A 136 35.39 -19.97 -26.82
C SER A 136 35.51 -18.70 -25.94
N ALA A 137 35.97 -18.91 -24.70
CA ALA A 137 36.43 -18.01 -23.64
C ALA A 137 36.92 -16.57 -23.94
N CYS A 138 36.67 -15.66 -22.99
CA CYS A 138 37.74 -14.92 -22.26
C CYS A 138 37.24 -14.20 -20.99
N LEU A 139 37.99 -14.30 -19.89
CA LEU A 139 37.95 -13.40 -18.70
C LEU A 139 38.81 -12.16 -18.99
N PRO A 140 38.49 -10.96 -18.44
CA PRO A 140 39.02 -10.51 -17.13
C PRO A 140 38.02 -9.58 -16.38
N ALA A 141 38.27 -8.97 -15.21
CA ALA A 141 39.25 -9.10 -14.12
C ALA A 141 38.58 -8.53 -12.84
N GLU A 142 39.18 -8.78 -11.69
CA GLU A 142 38.80 -8.22 -10.38
C GLU A 142 39.04 -6.70 -10.32
N ASP A 143 38.18 -5.95 -9.63
CA ASP A 143 38.58 -4.71 -8.97
C ASP A 143 37.78 -4.50 -7.66
N GLU A 144 38.50 -4.29 -6.56
CA GLU A 144 37.93 -4.04 -5.23
C GLU A 144 37.80 -2.54 -5.00
N SER A 145 36.62 -2.03 -4.62
CA SER A 145 36.54 -0.74 -3.92
C SER A 145 35.36 -0.65 -2.96
N LEU A 146 35.60 -1.12 -1.73
CA LEU A 146 34.76 -0.79 -0.57
C LEU A 146 34.81 0.72 -0.29
N SER A 147 33.65 1.38 -0.27
CA SER A 147 33.50 2.72 0.32
C SER A 147 32.39 2.72 1.38
N THR A 148 32.81 2.60 2.64
CA THR A 148 31.95 2.85 3.80
C THR A 148 31.63 4.33 3.91
N VAL A 149 30.35 4.69 3.85
CA VAL A 149 29.87 6.05 4.19
C VAL A 149 28.91 5.99 5.36
N SER A 150 29.42 6.34 6.54
CA SER A 150 28.61 6.58 7.73
C SER A 150 27.89 7.94 7.59
N CYS A 151 26.57 7.95 7.73
CA CYS A 151 25.80 9.20 7.86
C CYS A 151 25.45 9.46 9.32
N GLU A 152 26.30 10.21 10.02
CA GLU A 152 25.87 10.96 11.21
C GLU A 152 25.05 12.17 10.77
N MET A 153 23.91 12.42 11.41
CA MET A 153 23.07 13.59 11.13
C MET A 153 23.44 14.76 12.07
N PRO A 154 23.47 16.01 11.58
CA PRO A 154 23.75 17.17 12.42
C PRO A 154 22.56 17.52 13.31
N THR A 155 22.84 17.83 14.58
CA THR A 155 21.88 18.43 15.51
C THR A 155 21.59 19.88 15.12
N GLY A 156 20.34 20.19 14.79
CA GLY A 156 19.86 21.55 14.52
C GLY A 156 18.57 21.83 15.28
N GLN A 157 18.63 22.71 16.28
CA GLN A 157 17.46 23.18 17.02
C GLN A 157 16.62 24.13 16.15
N THR A 158 15.31 24.18 16.36
CA THR A 158 14.44 25.25 15.83
C THR A 158 13.27 25.47 16.82
N PRO A 159 12.87 26.72 17.12
CA PRO A 159 12.11 27.01 18.34
C PRO A 159 10.59 26.88 18.19
N SER A 160 9.94 26.75 19.35
CA SER A 160 8.49 26.77 19.56
C SER A 160 7.84 28.11 19.22
N SER A 161 6.60 28.06 18.70
CA SER A 161 5.63 29.15 18.83
C SER A 161 4.20 28.60 18.81
N ASP A 162 3.55 28.61 19.98
CA ASP A 162 2.09 28.49 20.07
C ASP A 162 1.41 29.73 19.43
N PRO A 163 0.10 29.69 19.14
CA PRO A 163 -0.81 30.14 20.19
C PRO A 163 -2.18 29.42 20.24
N GLU A 164 -2.66 29.14 21.46
CA GLU A 164 -4.09 29.13 21.75
C GLU A 164 -4.53 30.51 22.27
N HIS A 165 -5.63 31.06 21.72
CA HIS A 165 -6.80 31.47 22.52
C HIS A 165 -7.95 31.95 21.63
N ALA A 166 -9.18 31.58 22.02
CA ALA A 166 -10.43 31.98 21.37
C ALA A 166 -10.97 33.33 21.89
N ILE A 167 -11.94 33.91 21.18
CA ILE A 167 -13.10 34.66 21.71
C ILE A 167 -14.22 34.72 20.65
N GLU A 168 -15.47 34.73 21.11
CA GLU A 168 -16.72 34.71 20.33
C GLU A 168 -17.14 36.11 19.81
N GLU A 169 -18.03 36.18 18.80
CA GLU A 169 -19.37 36.84 18.88
C GLU A 169 -20.09 37.05 17.51
N ASN A 170 -21.14 36.26 17.27
CA ASN A 170 -22.55 36.67 17.04
C ASN A 170 -23.02 37.77 16.04
N TYR A 171 -23.85 37.33 15.05
CA TYR A 171 -24.95 38.04 14.32
C TYR A 171 -24.59 39.32 13.49
N VAL A 172 -25.36 39.82 12.49
CA VAL A 172 -26.78 39.74 12.09
C VAL A 172 -26.94 39.74 10.54
N ASP A 173 -28.07 39.25 10.03
CA ASP A 173 -28.57 39.28 8.64
C ASP A 173 -29.00 40.68 8.11
N ALA A 174 -28.87 40.94 6.80
CA ALA A 174 -29.52 42.05 6.10
C ALA A 174 -29.61 41.87 4.57
N THR A 175 -30.83 41.65 4.07
CA THR A 175 -31.22 41.62 2.64
C THR A 175 -31.16 42.99 1.93
N GLY A 176 -30.98 43.00 0.59
CA GLY A 176 -31.26 44.21 -0.21
C GLY A 176 -31.02 44.08 -1.72
N ASP A 177 -32.08 43.82 -2.50
CA ASP A 177 -32.06 43.83 -3.97
C ASP A 177 -31.83 45.23 -4.57
N LYS A 178 -31.25 45.29 -5.79
CA LYS A 178 -31.82 46.04 -6.93
C LYS A 178 -31.18 45.76 -8.29
N GLU A 179 -32.00 45.92 -9.33
CA GLU A 179 -31.79 45.49 -10.71
C GLU A 179 -31.32 46.62 -11.65
N ASN A 180 -30.85 46.22 -12.86
CA ASN A 180 -30.91 46.95 -14.15
C ASN A 180 -30.07 48.26 -14.25
N HIS A 181 -29.61 48.72 -15.43
CA HIS A 181 -29.86 48.34 -16.83
C HIS A 181 -28.60 48.60 -17.70
N CYS A 182 -28.57 48.06 -18.92
CA CYS A 182 -27.58 48.45 -19.95
C CYS A 182 -27.91 49.82 -20.56
N ASP A 183 -26.94 50.47 -21.21
CA ASP A 183 -27.22 51.15 -22.48
C ASP A 183 -25.97 51.28 -23.36
N ASP A 184 -26.19 51.23 -24.68
CA ASP A 184 -25.18 51.18 -25.75
C ASP A 184 -25.04 52.57 -26.43
N LYS A 185 -23.84 52.91 -26.93
CA LYS A 185 -23.68 53.74 -28.14
C LYS A 185 -22.27 53.86 -28.73
N THR A 186 -22.23 53.55 -30.01
CA THR A 186 -21.17 53.71 -31.02
C THR A 186 -20.90 55.19 -31.39
N CYS A 187 -19.66 55.57 -31.80
CA CYS A 187 -19.28 55.88 -33.21
C CYS A 187 -17.99 56.74 -33.43
N MET A 188 -17.05 56.15 -34.20
CA MET A 188 -16.39 56.67 -35.43
C MET A 188 -15.43 57.90 -35.49
N SER A 189 -14.39 57.71 -36.34
CA SER A 189 -13.51 58.68 -37.05
C SER A 189 -12.36 59.35 -36.24
N SER A 190 -11.19 59.73 -36.79
CA SER A 190 -10.73 59.83 -38.20
C SER A 190 -9.17 59.75 -38.38
N THR A 191 -8.72 59.02 -39.42
CA THR A 191 -7.54 59.20 -40.32
C THR A 191 -6.32 60.10 -39.98
N SER A 192 -5.10 59.56 -40.22
CA SER A 192 -4.02 60.26 -40.97
C SER A 192 -2.96 59.30 -41.57
N GLU A 193 -2.62 59.52 -42.83
CA GLU A 193 -1.54 58.94 -43.68
C GLU A 193 -0.13 59.43 -43.24
N GLU A 194 1.06 59.05 -43.75
CA GLU A 194 1.64 57.97 -44.58
C GLU A 194 3.18 58.06 -44.41
N ALA A 195 3.95 56.96 -44.48
CA ALA A 195 5.39 56.96 -44.87
C ALA A 195 5.90 55.54 -45.13
N THR A 196 6.72 55.37 -46.18
CA THR A 196 7.17 54.07 -46.71
C THR A 196 8.65 53.77 -46.45
N SER A 197 8.98 52.49 -46.20
CA SER A 197 10.19 51.84 -46.73
C SER A 197 10.07 50.31 -46.62
N GLU A 198 10.64 49.61 -47.60
CA GLU A 198 10.48 48.17 -47.81
C GLU A 198 11.44 47.32 -46.96
N ASN A 199 11.00 46.14 -46.51
CA ASN A 199 11.73 44.87 -46.70
C ASN A 199 10.91 43.66 -46.18
N VAL A 200 10.85 42.59 -46.97
CA VAL A 200 10.28 41.26 -46.71
C VAL A 200 11.32 40.27 -47.27
N PRO A 201 11.76 39.21 -46.56
CA PRO A 201 10.94 38.10 -46.04
C PRO A 201 11.35 37.68 -44.59
N THR A 202 10.83 36.64 -43.93
CA THR A 202 10.19 35.37 -44.38
C THR A 202 9.21 34.85 -43.30
N ALA A 203 8.59 33.69 -43.52
CA ALA A 203 7.53 33.10 -42.71
C ALA A 203 7.98 32.52 -41.34
N GLU A 204 6.97 31.95 -40.65
CA GLU A 204 7.03 31.11 -39.44
C GLU A 204 6.97 31.81 -38.09
N ASP A 205 5.74 31.96 -37.59
CA ASP A 205 5.42 31.83 -36.17
C ASP A 205 4.01 31.22 -36.03
N ILE A 206 3.87 29.94 -36.42
CA ILE A 206 2.77 29.12 -35.94
C ILE A 206 3.15 28.76 -34.50
N ALA A 207 2.55 29.46 -33.54
CA ALA A 207 2.74 29.15 -32.13
C ALA A 207 2.36 27.68 -31.85
N GLU A 208 3.36 26.82 -31.65
CA GLU A 208 3.12 25.44 -31.23
C GLU A 208 2.34 25.46 -29.91
N GLN A 209 1.15 24.86 -29.91
CA GLN A 209 0.52 24.52 -28.64
C GLN A 209 1.44 23.56 -27.87
N PRO A 210 1.51 23.66 -26.53
CA PRO A 210 2.42 22.84 -25.75
C PRO A 210 2.04 21.36 -25.92
N LYS A 211 2.87 20.62 -26.67
CA LYS A 211 2.77 19.17 -26.81
C LYS A 211 2.71 18.58 -25.41
N LYS A 212 1.62 17.86 -25.07
CA LYS A 212 1.52 17.11 -23.81
C LYS A 212 2.75 16.22 -23.70
N ASN A 213 3.61 16.49 -22.72
CA ASN A 213 4.85 15.73 -22.52
C ASN A 213 4.51 14.24 -22.40
N ARG A 214 4.95 13.46 -23.39
CA ARG A 214 4.69 12.02 -23.47
C ARG A 214 5.60 11.31 -22.48
N ILE A 215 5.02 10.39 -21.72
CA ILE A 215 5.75 9.63 -20.68
C ILE A 215 6.47 8.47 -21.36
N THR A 216 7.80 8.49 -21.32
CA THR A 216 8.68 7.46 -21.88
C THR A 216 9.17 6.51 -20.79
N TYR A 217 9.69 5.34 -21.16
CA TYR A 217 10.21 4.39 -20.19
C TYR A 217 11.41 4.96 -19.39
N SER A 218 12.26 5.76 -20.05
CA SER A 218 13.37 6.50 -19.41
C SER A 218 12.87 7.41 -18.27
N GLN A 219 11.75 8.10 -18.47
CA GLN A 219 11.15 8.95 -17.42
C GLN A 219 10.63 8.14 -16.23
N ILE A 220 10.02 6.96 -16.47
CA ILE A 220 9.55 6.06 -15.41
C ILE A 220 10.73 5.53 -14.58
N ILE A 221 11.83 5.15 -15.24
CA ILE A 221 13.08 4.73 -14.57
C ILE A 221 13.65 5.87 -13.72
N LYS A 222 13.77 7.08 -14.30
CA LYS A 222 14.33 8.27 -13.63
C LYS A 222 13.54 8.68 -12.39
N GLU A 223 12.21 8.68 -12.48
CA GLU A 223 11.31 8.95 -11.34
C GLU A 223 10.98 7.69 -10.53
N GLY A 224 11.72 6.60 -10.69
CA GLY A 224 11.41 5.28 -10.11
C GLY A 224 11.27 5.26 -8.58
N ARG A 225 11.90 6.22 -7.86
CA ARG A 225 11.75 6.42 -6.41
C ARG A 225 10.44 7.11 -5.99
N LYS A 226 9.64 7.62 -6.92
CA LYS A 226 8.28 8.14 -6.69
C LYS A 226 7.22 7.04 -6.69
N PHE A 227 7.60 5.84 -7.12
CA PHE A 227 6.73 4.68 -7.09
C PHE A 227 6.87 3.95 -5.75
N ASN A 228 5.73 3.46 -5.23
CA ASN A 228 5.67 2.50 -4.14
C ASN A 228 4.59 1.49 -4.53
N ILE A 229 5.04 0.41 -5.17
CA ILE A 229 4.19 -0.54 -5.88
C ILE A 229 3.88 -1.71 -4.96
N ASP A 230 2.65 -1.77 -4.47
CA ASP A 230 2.19 -2.84 -3.60
C ASP A 230 2.04 -4.18 -4.34
N LEU A 231 2.63 -5.25 -3.78
CA LEU A 231 2.29 -6.61 -4.19
C LEU A 231 0.81 -6.93 -3.87
N VAL A 232 0.28 -6.43 -2.76
CA VAL A 232 -1.10 -6.65 -2.29
C VAL A 232 -2.01 -5.46 -2.59
N SER A 233 -3.13 -5.69 -3.28
CA SER A 233 -4.13 -4.64 -3.54
C SER A 233 -5.37 -4.80 -2.67
N LYS A 234 -5.34 -4.09 -1.55
CA LYS A 234 -6.41 -4.00 -0.54
C LYS A 234 -6.69 -2.52 -0.22
N VAL A 235 -7.76 -2.29 0.53
CA VAL A 235 -8.11 -0.97 1.10
C VAL A 235 -8.43 -1.14 2.58
N LEU A 236 -8.33 -0.06 3.34
CA LEU A 236 -8.73 -0.03 4.74
C LEU A 236 -10.21 0.39 4.82
N TYR A 237 -11.09 -0.46 5.32
CA TYR A 237 -12.45 -0.02 5.67
C TYR A 237 -12.39 1.01 6.79
N SER A 238 -13.27 2.01 6.76
CA SER A 238 -13.32 3.05 7.80
C SER A 238 -13.77 2.49 9.16
N ARG A 239 -14.48 1.37 9.21
CA ARG A 239 -14.74 0.56 10.42
C ARG A 239 -14.36 -0.88 10.12
N GLY A 240 -13.72 -1.56 11.07
CA GLY A 240 -13.20 -2.90 10.83
C GLY A 240 -11.92 -3.16 11.60
N LEU A 241 -11.53 -4.43 11.66
CA LEU A 241 -10.58 -4.90 12.65
C LEU A 241 -9.22 -4.20 12.58
N LEU A 242 -8.70 -3.94 11.38
CA LEU A 242 -7.40 -3.29 11.24
C LEU A 242 -7.44 -1.81 11.64
N ILE A 243 -8.45 -1.03 11.25
CA ILE A 243 -8.47 0.39 11.60
C ILE A 243 -8.72 0.60 13.09
N ASP A 244 -9.58 -0.23 13.69
CA ASP A 244 -9.86 -0.15 15.10
C ASP A 244 -8.65 -0.65 15.93
N LEU A 245 -7.88 -1.63 15.43
CA LEU A 245 -6.57 -2.03 15.98
C LEU A 245 -5.51 -0.93 15.87
N LEU A 246 -5.35 -0.29 14.69
CA LEU A 246 -4.39 0.80 14.47
C LEU A 246 -4.64 1.97 15.45
N ILE A 247 -5.91 2.30 15.70
CA ILE A 247 -6.33 3.32 16.66
C ILE A 247 -6.08 2.83 18.10
N LYS A 248 -6.56 1.64 18.48
CA LYS A 248 -6.41 1.09 19.84
C LYS A 248 -4.93 1.04 20.28
N SER A 249 -4.05 0.61 19.38
CA SER A 249 -2.62 0.44 19.64
C SER A 249 -1.79 1.72 19.51
N ASN A 250 -2.40 2.84 19.08
CA ASN A 250 -1.71 4.09 18.69
C ASN A 250 -0.64 3.91 17.58
N VAL A 251 -0.72 2.81 16.81
CA VAL A 251 0.11 2.55 15.61
C VAL A 251 -0.31 3.43 14.44
N SER A 252 -1.56 3.94 14.44
CA SER A 252 -2.05 4.93 13.46
C SER A 252 -1.23 6.23 13.39
N ARG A 253 -0.34 6.50 14.36
CA ARG A 253 0.59 7.65 14.34
C ARG A 253 1.77 7.47 13.36
N TYR A 254 1.98 6.27 12.82
CA TYR A 254 3.09 5.96 11.92
C TYR A 254 2.69 5.98 10.44
N ALA A 255 1.41 6.13 10.11
CA ALA A 255 0.91 6.19 8.73
C ALA A 255 -0.16 7.28 8.56
N GLU A 256 -0.13 7.95 7.42
CA GLU A 256 -1.20 8.83 6.97
C GLU A 256 -2.12 8.13 5.98
N PHE A 257 -3.36 8.60 5.83
CA PHE A 257 -4.36 7.96 4.96
C PHE A 257 -5.06 8.97 4.04
N LYS A 258 -5.34 8.54 2.81
CA LYS A 258 -6.20 9.22 1.84
C LYS A 258 -7.56 8.53 1.77
N ASN A 259 -8.63 9.32 1.67
CA ASN A 259 -9.95 8.81 1.33
C ASN A 259 -9.97 8.28 -0.11
N ILE A 260 -10.56 7.10 -0.32
CA ILE A 260 -11.05 6.71 -1.65
C ILE A 260 -12.28 7.56 -1.94
N THR A 261 -12.31 8.22 -3.10
CA THR A 261 -13.32 9.24 -3.41
C THR A 261 -14.40 8.75 -4.36
N ARG A 262 -14.13 7.65 -5.10
CA ARG A 262 -15.06 7.08 -6.07
C ARG A 262 -15.20 5.56 -5.91
N ILE A 263 -16.44 5.10 -6.00
CA ILE A 263 -16.78 3.70 -6.29
C ILE A 263 -17.36 3.67 -7.69
N LEU A 264 -16.85 2.77 -8.51
CA LEU A 264 -17.16 2.65 -9.93
C LEU A 264 -17.68 1.24 -10.24
N ALA A 265 -18.51 1.13 -11.26
CA ALA A 265 -18.98 -0.13 -11.82
C ALA A 265 -18.64 -0.23 -13.31
N PHE A 266 -18.40 -1.44 -13.82
CA PHE A 266 -18.23 -1.70 -15.25
C PHE A 266 -19.46 -2.39 -15.84
N ARG A 267 -20.22 -1.67 -16.65
CA ARG A 267 -21.48 -2.13 -17.20
C ARG A 267 -21.67 -1.69 -18.65
N GLU A 268 -22.19 -2.59 -19.48
CA GLU A 268 -22.52 -2.31 -20.89
C GLU A 268 -21.34 -1.69 -21.67
N GLY A 269 -20.12 -2.09 -21.32
CA GLY A 269 -18.87 -1.60 -21.91
C GLY A 269 -18.33 -0.28 -21.34
N ARG A 270 -18.98 0.30 -20.32
CA ARG A 270 -18.68 1.63 -19.77
C ARG A 270 -18.33 1.57 -18.28
N VAL A 271 -17.46 2.48 -17.87
CA VAL A 271 -17.17 2.77 -16.45
C VAL A 271 -18.12 3.88 -15.98
N GLU A 272 -18.84 3.64 -14.89
CA GLU A 272 -19.75 4.62 -14.30
C GLU A 272 -19.56 4.75 -12.78
N GLN A 273 -19.78 5.96 -12.24
CA GLN A 273 -19.68 6.19 -10.80
C GLN A 273 -20.97 5.79 -10.07
N VAL A 274 -20.82 4.95 -9.06
CA VAL A 274 -21.91 4.43 -8.24
C VAL A 274 -22.26 5.46 -7.14
N PRO A 275 -23.56 5.81 -6.96
CA PRO A 275 -23.99 6.65 -5.85
C PRO A 275 -23.62 6.07 -4.48
N CYS A 276 -22.84 6.83 -3.69
CA CYS A 276 -22.34 6.39 -2.38
C CYS A 276 -23.11 7.02 -1.21
N SER A 277 -23.79 8.14 -1.42
CA SER A 277 -24.56 8.86 -0.41
C SER A 277 -26.07 8.96 -0.74
N ARG A 278 -26.88 9.30 0.28
CA ARG A 278 -28.31 9.61 0.09
C ARG A 278 -28.52 10.77 -0.90
N ALA A 279 -27.60 11.75 -0.92
CA ALA A 279 -27.60 12.85 -1.87
C ALA A 279 -27.24 12.39 -3.28
N ASP A 280 -26.26 11.48 -3.42
CA ASP A 280 -25.84 10.93 -4.71
C ASP A 280 -26.98 10.12 -5.33
N VAL A 281 -27.66 9.28 -4.53
CA VAL A 281 -28.84 8.52 -4.97
C VAL A 281 -29.95 9.47 -5.43
N PHE A 282 -30.18 10.57 -4.72
CA PHE A 282 -31.15 11.59 -5.13
C PHE A 282 -30.75 12.28 -6.45
N ASN A 283 -29.47 12.64 -6.60
CA ASN A 283 -28.93 13.35 -7.76
C ASN A 283 -28.68 12.45 -8.99
N SER A 284 -28.61 11.13 -8.81
CA SER A 284 -28.34 10.18 -9.90
C SER A 284 -29.35 10.30 -11.04
N LYS A 285 -28.83 10.43 -12.27
CA LYS A 285 -29.62 10.43 -13.51
C LYS A 285 -29.83 9.01 -14.07
N GLN A 286 -29.12 8.02 -13.53
CA GLN A 286 -29.14 6.62 -13.97
C GLN A 286 -30.22 5.79 -13.28
N LEU A 287 -30.63 6.21 -12.08
CA LEU A 287 -31.70 5.55 -11.32
C LEU A 287 -33.04 6.27 -11.53
N THR A 288 -34.10 5.50 -11.80
CA THR A 288 -35.46 6.05 -11.81
C THR A 288 -35.93 6.41 -10.39
N MET A 289 -36.94 7.28 -10.27
CA MET A 289 -37.52 7.63 -8.95
C MET A 289 -38.10 6.42 -8.19
N VAL A 290 -38.52 5.38 -8.92
CA VAL A 290 -38.99 4.11 -8.35
C VAL A 290 -37.81 3.30 -7.81
N GLU A 291 -36.74 3.17 -8.58
CA GLU A 291 -35.52 2.47 -8.15
C GLU A 291 -34.84 3.16 -6.96
N LYS A 292 -34.76 4.50 -6.93
CA LYS A 292 -34.25 5.25 -5.77
C LYS A 292 -35.00 4.87 -4.49
N ARG A 293 -36.33 4.70 -4.56
CA ARG A 293 -37.16 4.28 -3.42
C ARG A 293 -36.94 2.80 -3.05
N MET A 294 -36.82 1.91 -4.05
CA MET A 294 -36.55 0.48 -3.83
C MET A 294 -35.19 0.27 -3.17
N LEU A 295 -34.14 0.93 -3.69
CA LEU A 295 -32.78 0.90 -3.14
C LEU A 295 -32.77 1.44 -1.70
N MET A 296 -33.28 2.65 -1.46
CA MET A 296 -33.28 3.22 -0.11
C MET A 296 -34.05 2.36 0.91
N LYS A 297 -35.17 1.74 0.51
CA LYS A 297 -35.88 0.81 1.39
C LYS A 297 -35.00 -0.42 1.71
N PHE A 298 -34.38 -1.01 0.71
CA PHE A 298 -33.56 -2.21 0.89
C PHE A 298 -32.29 -1.93 1.71
N LEU A 299 -31.60 -0.82 1.46
CA LEU A 299 -30.43 -0.42 2.26
C LEU A 299 -30.78 -0.10 3.73
N THR A 300 -31.98 0.43 3.98
CA THR A 300 -32.48 0.62 5.36
C THR A 300 -32.67 -0.74 6.05
N PHE A 301 -33.33 -1.70 5.38
CA PHE A 301 -33.42 -3.07 5.86
C PHE A 301 -32.04 -3.69 6.13
N CYS A 302 -31.07 -3.54 5.22
CA CYS A 302 -29.73 -4.10 5.41
C CYS A 302 -28.95 -3.50 6.60
N MET A 303 -29.25 -2.28 7.06
CA MET A 303 -28.63 -1.73 8.28
C MET A 303 -29.07 -2.47 9.54
N GLU A 304 -30.33 -2.90 9.56
CA GLU A 304 -31.06 -3.43 10.73
C GLU A 304 -31.50 -4.90 10.50
N PHE A 305 -30.89 -5.60 9.54
CA PHE A 305 -31.41 -6.91 9.06
C PHE A 305 -31.52 -7.96 10.18
N GLU A 306 -30.60 -7.93 11.15
CA GLU A 306 -30.60 -8.80 12.35
C GLU A 306 -31.87 -8.64 13.21
N GLU A 307 -32.59 -7.52 13.12
CA GLU A 307 -33.89 -7.29 13.79
C GLU A 307 -35.08 -7.84 12.99
N HIS A 308 -34.82 -8.35 11.77
CA HIS A 308 -35.82 -8.72 10.77
C HIS A 308 -35.59 -10.13 10.20
N LEU A 309 -35.29 -11.11 11.07
CA LEU A 309 -35.07 -12.52 10.70
C LEU A 309 -36.14 -13.06 9.73
N ASP A 310 -37.41 -12.76 9.99
CA ASP A 310 -38.54 -13.26 9.19
C ASP A 310 -38.51 -12.79 7.70
N GLU A 311 -37.71 -11.78 7.33
CA GLU A 311 -37.56 -11.32 5.94
C GLU A 311 -36.49 -12.08 5.13
N TYR A 312 -35.60 -12.85 5.77
CA TYR A 312 -34.51 -13.58 5.08
C TYR A 312 -34.25 -15.02 5.56
N LYS A 313 -34.83 -15.46 6.68
CA LYS A 313 -34.59 -16.77 7.30
C LYS A 313 -34.83 -17.97 6.37
N ASP A 314 -35.86 -17.92 5.53
CA ASP A 314 -36.16 -18.98 4.55
C ASP A 314 -35.15 -19.03 3.37
N TYR A 315 -34.17 -18.11 3.37
CA TYR A 315 -33.16 -17.92 2.31
C TYR A 315 -31.72 -17.98 2.83
N GLU A 316 -31.46 -18.42 4.07
CA GLU A 316 -30.11 -18.48 4.64
C GLU A 316 -29.15 -19.39 3.83
N GLU A 317 -29.68 -20.51 3.32
CA GLU A 317 -28.94 -21.54 2.58
C GLU A 317 -28.75 -21.27 1.07
N ILE A 318 -29.32 -20.16 0.53
CA ILE A 318 -29.13 -19.78 -0.88
C ILE A 318 -28.07 -18.68 -1.04
N THR A 319 -27.63 -18.46 -2.28
CA THR A 319 -26.66 -17.38 -2.56
C THR A 319 -27.31 -16.01 -2.39
N PHE A 320 -26.51 -15.00 -2.01
CA PHE A 320 -27.00 -13.62 -1.93
C PHE A 320 -27.54 -13.11 -3.28
N SER A 321 -26.97 -13.56 -4.40
CA SER A 321 -27.48 -13.25 -5.75
C SER A 321 -28.90 -13.79 -5.99
N GLU A 322 -29.18 -15.01 -5.53
CA GLU A 322 -30.52 -15.60 -5.62
C GLU A 322 -31.50 -14.93 -4.66
N TYR A 323 -31.08 -14.61 -3.44
CA TYR A 323 -31.88 -13.82 -2.49
C TYR A 323 -32.27 -12.45 -3.08
N LEU A 324 -31.33 -11.70 -3.65
CA LEU A 324 -31.60 -10.40 -4.29
C LEU A 324 -32.63 -10.48 -5.44
N LYS A 325 -32.75 -11.64 -6.11
CA LYS A 325 -33.75 -11.89 -7.16
C LYS A 325 -35.16 -12.11 -6.59
N THR A 326 -35.30 -12.53 -5.32
CA THR A 326 -36.59 -12.60 -4.62
C THR A 326 -37.06 -11.25 -4.07
N GLN A 327 -36.13 -10.32 -3.90
CA GLN A 327 -36.39 -8.99 -3.32
C GLN A 327 -37.05 -8.03 -4.32
N LYS A 328 -37.65 -6.97 -3.76
CA LYS A 328 -38.30 -5.89 -4.54
C LYS A 328 -37.26 -4.93 -5.11
N LEU A 329 -36.37 -5.45 -5.95
CA LEU A 329 -35.27 -4.76 -6.63
C LEU A 329 -35.33 -5.05 -8.15
N THR A 330 -34.99 -4.06 -8.97
CA THR A 330 -34.76 -4.28 -10.42
C THR A 330 -33.42 -4.99 -10.62
N PRO A 331 -33.19 -5.71 -11.75
CA PRO A 331 -31.88 -6.31 -12.04
C PRO A 331 -30.72 -5.31 -11.98
N ASN A 332 -30.99 -4.05 -12.36
CA ASN A 332 -30.11 -2.89 -12.20
C ASN A 332 -29.67 -2.68 -10.74
N LEU A 333 -30.61 -2.65 -9.80
CA LEU A 333 -30.31 -2.50 -8.37
C LEU A 333 -29.67 -3.75 -7.76
N GLN A 334 -30.08 -4.95 -8.17
CA GLN A 334 -29.47 -6.20 -7.73
C GLN A 334 -27.97 -6.22 -8.07
N TYR A 335 -27.62 -5.81 -9.29
CA TYR A 335 -26.24 -5.66 -9.76
C TYR A 335 -25.44 -4.67 -8.88
N PHE A 336 -25.95 -3.47 -8.62
CA PHE A 336 -25.25 -2.47 -7.80
C PHE A 336 -25.06 -2.92 -6.35
N VAL A 337 -26.10 -3.52 -5.75
CA VAL A 337 -26.02 -4.05 -4.38
C VAL A 337 -24.96 -5.15 -4.29
N LEU A 338 -24.96 -6.10 -5.23
CA LEU A 338 -24.03 -7.24 -5.22
C LEU A 338 -22.58 -6.82 -5.48
N HIS A 339 -22.33 -6.06 -6.56
CA HIS A 339 -20.98 -5.82 -7.06
C HIS A 339 -20.34 -4.50 -6.59
N SER A 340 -21.12 -3.52 -6.13
CA SER A 340 -20.62 -2.19 -5.75
C SER A 340 -20.76 -1.87 -4.26
N ILE A 341 -21.68 -2.54 -3.56
CA ILE A 341 -21.93 -2.33 -2.12
C ILE A 341 -21.43 -3.53 -1.30
N ALA A 342 -21.96 -4.73 -1.55
CA ALA A 342 -21.50 -5.94 -0.87
C ALA A 342 -20.11 -6.38 -1.37
N MET A 343 -19.85 -6.29 -2.68
CA MET A 343 -18.64 -6.76 -3.35
C MET A 343 -18.31 -8.24 -3.04
N THR A 344 -19.36 -9.04 -2.84
CA THR A 344 -19.26 -10.48 -2.55
C THR A 344 -19.30 -11.31 -3.83
N SER A 345 -18.94 -12.59 -3.72
CA SER A 345 -19.04 -13.54 -4.84
C SER A 345 -20.51 -13.79 -5.20
N GLU A 346 -20.83 -13.81 -6.50
CA GLU A 346 -22.18 -14.15 -6.96
C GLU A 346 -22.54 -15.61 -6.64
N THR A 347 -21.56 -16.51 -6.73
CA THR A 347 -21.77 -17.97 -6.77
C THR A 347 -21.47 -18.69 -5.46
N THR A 348 -20.76 -18.05 -4.52
CA THR A 348 -20.28 -18.71 -3.29
C THR A 348 -20.64 -18.01 -1.99
N SER A 349 -21.11 -16.75 -2.02
CA SER A 349 -21.47 -16.03 -0.80
C SER A 349 -22.93 -16.27 -0.42
N SER A 350 -23.17 -16.67 0.83
CA SER A 350 -24.52 -16.89 1.36
C SER A 350 -25.31 -15.59 1.47
N THR A 351 -26.63 -15.68 1.60
CA THR A 351 -27.50 -14.54 1.93
C THR A 351 -26.99 -13.76 3.14
N ILE A 352 -26.56 -14.46 4.20
CA ILE A 352 -26.07 -13.85 5.43
C ILE A 352 -24.76 -13.07 5.18
N ASP A 353 -23.84 -13.61 4.38
CA ASP A 353 -22.57 -12.95 4.07
C ASP A 353 -22.79 -11.65 3.29
N GLY A 354 -23.69 -11.67 2.30
CA GLY A 354 -24.05 -10.50 1.52
C GLY A 354 -24.76 -9.42 2.34
N LEU A 355 -25.65 -9.81 3.26
CA LEU A 355 -26.29 -8.87 4.20
C LEU A 355 -25.27 -8.24 5.16
N LYS A 356 -24.36 -9.04 5.74
CA LYS A 356 -23.27 -8.55 6.60
C LYS A 356 -22.32 -7.60 5.86
N ALA A 357 -21.92 -7.95 4.64
CA ALA A 357 -21.07 -7.10 3.81
C ALA A 357 -21.76 -5.77 3.46
N THR A 358 -23.04 -5.82 3.09
CA THR A 358 -23.87 -4.64 2.83
C THR A 358 -23.98 -3.75 4.08
N LYS A 359 -24.27 -4.33 5.24
CA LYS A 359 -24.35 -3.62 6.53
C LYS A 359 -23.02 -2.93 6.87
N ASN A 360 -21.91 -3.66 6.80
CA ASN A 360 -20.58 -3.12 7.10
C ASN A 360 -20.22 -1.95 6.18
N PHE A 361 -20.44 -2.09 4.87
CA PHE A 361 -20.23 -1.01 3.91
C PHE A 361 -21.01 0.24 4.30
N LEU A 362 -22.31 0.11 4.60
CA LEU A 362 -23.17 1.23 4.96
C LEU A 362 -22.78 1.89 6.28
N GLN A 363 -22.35 1.11 7.28
CA GLN A 363 -21.83 1.62 8.56
C GLN A 363 -20.50 2.39 8.41
N CYS A 364 -19.71 2.08 7.37
CA CYS A 364 -18.43 2.72 7.09
C CYS A 364 -18.58 4.06 6.33
N LEU A 365 -19.68 4.29 5.62
CA LEU A 365 -19.91 5.55 4.88
C LEU A 365 -19.90 6.75 5.83
N GLY A 366 -19.27 7.85 5.41
CA GLY A 366 -19.30 9.12 6.14
C GLY A 366 -18.39 9.23 7.37
N ARG A 367 -17.65 8.18 7.78
CA ARG A 367 -16.74 8.26 8.96
C ARG A 367 -15.56 9.22 8.72
N TYR A 368 -14.96 9.18 7.53
CA TYR A 368 -13.83 10.05 7.12
C TYR A 368 -14.02 10.70 5.74
N GLY A 369 -14.92 10.18 4.92
CA GLY A 369 -15.18 10.63 3.55
C GLY A 369 -16.51 10.13 3.00
N ASN A 370 -16.77 10.38 1.72
CA ASN A 370 -18.02 10.02 1.04
C ASN A 370 -18.13 8.51 0.72
N THR A 371 -17.01 7.78 0.68
CA THR A 371 -16.97 6.32 0.51
C THR A 371 -16.56 5.65 1.84
N PRO A 372 -16.67 4.31 1.96
CA PRO A 372 -16.36 3.59 3.20
C PRO A 372 -14.88 3.25 3.37
N PHE A 373 -13.98 3.74 2.51
CA PHE A 373 -12.59 3.26 2.44
C PHE A 373 -11.52 4.35 2.54
N LEU A 374 -10.37 3.94 3.08
CA LEU A 374 -9.11 4.67 3.18
C LEU A 374 -8.00 3.88 2.47
N PHE A 375 -6.97 4.59 2.02
CA PHE A 375 -5.73 4.02 1.49
C PHE A 375 -4.52 4.68 2.17
N PRO A 376 -3.54 3.92 2.70
CA PRO A 376 -2.34 4.48 3.32
C PRO A 376 -1.49 5.24 2.29
N LEU A 377 -0.95 6.40 2.66
CA LEU A 377 0.08 7.05 1.86
C LEU A 377 1.31 6.14 1.76
N TYR A 378 2.00 6.17 0.62
CA TYR A 378 3.15 5.30 0.29
C TYR A 378 2.83 3.79 0.15
N GLY A 379 1.56 3.39 0.24
CA GLY A 379 1.10 2.03 -0.10
C GLY A 379 0.84 1.13 1.11
N GLN A 380 0.25 -0.04 0.85
CA GLN A 380 -0.05 -1.07 1.85
C GLN A 380 1.22 -1.62 2.53
N GLY A 381 2.38 -1.58 1.85
CA GLY A 381 3.68 -2.00 2.40
C GLY A 381 4.13 -1.24 3.66
N GLU A 382 3.54 -0.08 3.97
CA GLU A 382 3.79 0.63 5.23
C GLU A 382 3.15 -0.05 6.44
N LEU A 383 2.05 -0.81 6.25
CA LEU A 383 1.28 -1.36 7.37
C LEU A 383 2.07 -2.41 8.19
N PRO A 384 2.77 -3.40 7.59
CA PRO A 384 3.65 -4.30 8.36
C PRO A 384 4.74 -3.52 9.11
N GLN A 385 5.37 -2.53 8.45
CA GLN A 385 6.42 -1.69 9.03
C GLN A 385 5.94 -0.90 10.27
N CYS A 386 4.71 -0.39 10.25
CA CYS A 386 4.10 0.32 11.37
C CYS A 386 4.01 -0.54 12.66
N PHE A 387 3.78 -1.85 12.52
CA PHE A 387 3.80 -2.80 13.64
C PHE A 387 5.22 -3.34 13.93
N CYS A 388 6.09 -3.49 12.91
CA CYS A 388 7.47 -3.99 13.01
C CYS A 388 8.48 -3.06 13.71
N ARG A 389 8.09 -2.15 14.61
CA ARG A 389 9.04 -1.22 15.28
C ARG A 389 9.97 -1.89 16.32
N CYS A 390 10.12 -3.22 16.26
CA CYS A 390 11.19 -3.96 16.92
C CYS A 390 12.48 -3.88 16.07
N LYS A 391 13.65 -3.98 16.69
CA LYS A 391 14.90 -4.05 15.91
C LYS A 391 15.03 -5.44 15.28
N ALA A 392 14.90 -5.52 13.95
CA ALA A 392 15.36 -6.69 13.21
C ALA A 392 16.89 -6.82 13.34
N ILE A 393 17.38 -8.03 13.49
CA ILE A 393 18.82 -8.35 13.57
C ILE A 393 19.12 -9.34 12.46
N ILE A 394 20.13 -9.02 11.63
CA ILE A 394 20.64 -9.91 10.59
C ILE A 394 21.84 -10.65 11.20
N ASP A 395 21.70 -11.96 11.37
CA ASP A 395 22.80 -12.86 11.69
C ASP A 395 23.13 -13.72 10.45
N GLN A 396 24.42 -14.01 10.28
CA GLN A 396 24.99 -14.81 9.19
C GLN A 396 25.67 -16.08 9.71
N PHE A 397 25.79 -16.21 11.03
CA PHE A 397 26.39 -17.36 11.68
C PHE A 397 25.31 -18.38 12.02
N GLY A 398 25.67 -19.66 12.06
CA GLY A 398 24.76 -20.73 12.47
C GLY A 398 24.52 -20.71 13.99
N GLN A 399 24.02 -19.62 14.55
CA GLN A 399 23.78 -19.50 15.99
C GLN A 399 22.54 -20.28 16.40
N ARG A 400 22.69 -21.16 17.39
CA ARG A 400 21.54 -21.81 18.05
C ARG A 400 20.85 -20.83 18.99
N ILE A 401 19.57 -20.56 18.74
CA ILE A 401 18.72 -19.65 19.54
C ILE A 401 17.54 -20.46 20.10
N MET A 402 17.31 -20.34 21.42
CA MET A 402 16.21 -21.02 22.11
C MET A 402 14.96 -20.15 22.15
N SER A 403 13.78 -20.77 22.00
CA SER A 403 12.52 -20.08 22.26
C SER A 403 11.40 -21.00 22.74
N LYS A 404 10.40 -20.42 23.40
CA LYS A 404 9.18 -21.11 23.85
C LYS A 404 8.18 -21.23 22.71
N HIS A 405 8.10 -20.21 21.85
CA HIS A 405 7.12 -20.11 20.78
C HIS A 405 7.80 -19.70 19.47
N PHE A 406 7.45 -20.36 18.37
CA PHE A 406 7.93 -20.03 17.05
C PHE A 406 6.72 -19.69 16.18
N LEU A 407 6.73 -18.53 15.52
CA LEU A 407 5.71 -18.14 14.55
C LEU A 407 6.39 -18.04 13.19
N VAL A 408 5.84 -18.72 12.19
CA VAL A 408 6.49 -18.88 10.90
C VAL A 408 5.45 -18.66 9.79
N GLU A 409 5.76 -17.77 8.85
CA GLU A 409 4.94 -17.55 7.66
C GLU A 409 5.05 -18.74 6.68
N ASP A 410 3.95 -19.07 6.00
CA ASP A 410 3.80 -20.23 5.11
C ASP A 410 4.95 -20.46 4.10
N SER A 411 5.51 -19.42 3.49
CA SER A 411 6.59 -19.54 2.49
C SER A 411 7.89 -20.11 3.06
N TYR A 412 8.12 -19.97 4.37
CA TYR A 412 9.29 -20.48 5.07
C TYR A 412 9.21 -21.98 5.38
N PHE A 413 8.07 -22.65 5.18
CA PHE A 413 7.99 -24.10 5.35
C PHE A 413 8.48 -24.85 4.10
N SER A 414 9.18 -25.96 4.33
CA SER A 414 9.67 -26.84 3.26
C SER A 414 8.54 -27.57 2.53
N GLU A 415 8.79 -27.97 1.29
CA GLU A 415 7.83 -28.74 0.46
C GLU A 415 7.38 -30.06 1.13
N THR A 416 8.25 -30.67 1.94
CA THR A 416 7.92 -31.85 2.76
C THR A 416 6.91 -31.53 3.86
N THR A 417 7.07 -30.39 4.54
CA THR A 417 6.14 -29.90 5.57
C THR A 417 4.78 -29.57 4.95
N CYS A 418 4.78 -28.96 3.75
CA CYS A 418 3.56 -28.52 3.07
C CYS A 418 2.97 -29.54 2.09
N SER A 419 3.41 -30.79 2.06
CA SER A 419 3.08 -31.75 0.99
C SER A 419 1.59 -32.16 0.90
N HIS A 420 0.80 -31.84 1.93
CA HIS A 420 -0.66 -32.05 1.97
C HIS A 420 -1.46 -30.74 1.94
N VAL A 421 -0.80 -29.58 1.87
CA VAL A 421 -1.45 -28.28 1.84
C VAL A 421 -1.98 -27.99 0.44
N GLN A 422 -3.26 -27.63 0.36
CA GLN A 422 -3.92 -27.23 -0.89
C GLN A 422 -4.05 -25.70 -0.92
N TYR A 423 -3.12 -25.05 -1.61
CA TYR A 423 -3.12 -23.60 -1.74
C TYR A 423 -4.13 -23.10 -2.77
N ARG A 424 -4.73 -21.95 -2.48
CA ARG A 424 -5.39 -21.11 -3.48
C ARG A 424 -4.35 -20.23 -4.18
N GLN A 425 -4.77 -19.48 -5.18
CA GLN A 425 -3.93 -18.52 -5.90
C GLN A 425 -4.71 -17.21 -6.10
N ILE A 426 -3.99 -16.09 -6.08
CA ILE A 426 -4.47 -14.75 -6.38
C ILE A 426 -3.88 -14.32 -7.72
N SER A 427 -4.73 -13.96 -8.67
CA SER A 427 -4.31 -13.35 -9.93
C SER A 427 -4.14 -11.85 -9.69
N ARG A 428 -2.92 -11.34 -9.92
CA ARG A 428 -2.56 -9.93 -9.72
C ARG A 428 -2.06 -9.32 -11.02
N ALA A 429 -2.47 -8.08 -11.27
CA ALA A 429 -1.81 -7.20 -12.21
C ALA A 429 -1.51 -5.83 -11.60
N VAL A 430 -0.46 -5.20 -12.09
CA VAL A 430 -0.03 -3.84 -11.77
C VAL A 430 0.22 -3.10 -13.08
N LEU A 431 -0.42 -1.95 -13.25
CA LEU A 431 -0.36 -1.15 -14.46
C LEU A 431 0.10 0.27 -14.12
N ILE A 432 0.90 0.87 -15.01
CA ILE A 432 1.17 2.31 -15.01
C ILE A 432 0.41 2.91 -16.20
N THR A 433 -0.47 3.88 -15.96
CA THR A 433 -1.30 4.51 -17.00
C THR A 433 -1.13 6.03 -17.01
N ASP A 434 -1.46 6.68 -18.14
CA ASP A 434 -1.33 8.15 -18.31
C ASP A 434 -2.51 8.97 -17.76
N ARG A 435 -3.67 8.33 -17.58
CA ARG A 435 -4.94 8.95 -17.20
C ARG A 435 -5.79 7.99 -16.37
N SER A 436 -6.80 8.53 -15.70
CA SER A 436 -7.81 7.77 -14.96
C SER A 436 -8.81 7.07 -15.88
N VAL A 437 -9.32 5.90 -15.47
CA VAL A 437 -10.40 5.15 -16.13
C VAL A 437 -11.72 5.92 -16.23
N LEU A 438 -11.91 6.96 -15.42
CA LEU A 438 -13.03 7.87 -15.50
C LEU A 438 -12.54 9.32 -15.35
N GLN A 439 -12.61 10.09 -16.44
CA GLN A 439 -12.19 11.49 -16.42
C GLN A 439 -13.09 12.33 -15.49
N ALA A 440 -12.47 13.26 -14.76
CA ALA A 440 -13.13 14.20 -13.86
C ALA A 440 -12.32 15.51 -13.83
N ASP A 441 -12.90 16.59 -13.29
CA ASP A 441 -12.25 17.91 -13.21
C ASP A 441 -10.99 17.90 -12.31
N SER A 442 -10.88 16.92 -11.41
CA SER A 442 -9.71 16.68 -10.57
C SER A 442 -9.05 15.36 -10.93
N ASP A 443 -7.74 15.39 -11.11
CA ASP A 443 -6.87 14.23 -11.39
C ASP A 443 -6.32 13.56 -10.11
N GLN A 444 -6.63 14.09 -8.92
CA GLN A 444 -6.20 13.52 -7.64
C GLN A 444 -7.31 12.70 -6.97
N GLN A 445 -7.98 11.85 -7.75
CA GLN A 445 -9.00 10.93 -7.27
C GLN A 445 -8.45 9.51 -7.10
N ILE A 446 -9.02 8.78 -6.15
CA ILE A 446 -8.69 7.38 -5.89
C ILE A 446 -9.99 6.60 -6.06
N SER A 447 -9.95 5.55 -6.87
CA SER A 447 -11.13 4.85 -7.32
C SER A 447 -11.04 3.36 -7.06
N ILE A 448 -12.14 2.75 -6.62
CA ILE A 448 -12.34 1.30 -6.70
C ILE A 448 -13.38 1.01 -7.78
N LEU A 449 -13.08 0.08 -8.67
CA LEU A 449 -13.93 -0.38 -9.76
C LEU A 449 -14.10 -1.90 -9.64
N THR A 450 -15.34 -2.38 -9.72
CA THR A 450 -15.64 -3.81 -9.80
C THR A 450 -16.06 -4.19 -11.21
N VAL A 451 -15.43 -5.22 -11.77
CA VAL A 451 -15.74 -5.81 -13.07
C VAL A 451 -16.22 -7.25 -12.84
N PRO A 452 -17.53 -7.53 -12.93
CA PRO A 452 -18.06 -8.87 -12.72
C PRO A 452 -17.54 -9.90 -13.73
N ALA A 453 -17.60 -11.18 -13.35
CA ALA A 453 -17.22 -12.30 -14.21
C ALA A 453 -18.18 -12.44 -15.40
N GLU A 454 -17.64 -12.54 -16.62
CA GLU A 454 -18.44 -12.81 -17.83
C GLU A 454 -18.47 -14.31 -18.19
N GLU A 455 -17.43 -15.06 -17.81
CA GLU A 455 -17.32 -16.50 -18.08
C GLU A 455 -17.65 -17.33 -16.84
N ARG A 456 -18.34 -18.46 -17.03
CA ARG A 456 -18.63 -19.37 -15.91
C ARG A 456 -17.33 -19.95 -15.35
N GLY A 457 -17.15 -19.80 -14.04
CA GLY A 457 -15.98 -20.30 -13.32
C GLY A 457 -14.87 -19.28 -13.13
N THR A 458 -14.98 -18.06 -13.70
CA THR A 458 -14.09 -16.94 -13.34
C THR A 458 -14.67 -16.12 -12.18
N SER A 459 -13.80 -15.38 -11.49
CA SER A 459 -14.18 -14.51 -10.36
C SER A 459 -14.29 -13.05 -10.81
N ALA A 460 -15.08 -12.25 -10.09
CA ALA A 460 -15.12 -10.81 -10.30
C ALA A 460 -13.74 -10.18 -10.07
N VAL A 461 -13.35 -9.25 -10.94
CA VAL A 461 -12.08 -8.54 -10.88
C VAL A 461 -12.27 -7.21 -10.15
N ARG A 462 -11.51 -7.02 -9.08
CA ARG A 462 -11.37 -5.72 -8.40
C ARG A 462 -10.25 -4.93 -9.06
N VAL A 463 -10.52 -3.67 -9.36
CA VAL A 463 -9.57 -2.72 -9.94
C VAL A 463 -9.45 -1.53 -8.99
N ILE A 464 -8.25 -1.24 -8.47
CA ILE A 464 -7.98 -0.10 -7.59
C ILE A 464 -7.03 0.85 -8.33
N GLU A 465 -7.48 2.09 -8.50
CA GLU A 465 -6.76 3.16 -9.19
C GLU A 465 -6.24 4.17 -8.17
N LEU A 466 -4.92 4.35 -8.15
CA LEU A 466 -4.20 5.27 -7.28
C LEU A 466 -3.63 6.43 -8.10
N CYS A 467 -3.98 7.67 -7.74
CA CYS A 467 -3.36 8.87 -8.29
C CYS A 467 -2.06 9.22 -7.56
N SER A 468 -1.22 10.06 -8.18
CA SER A 468 0.09 10.48 -7.62
C SER A 468 0.03 11.05 -6.19
N SER A 469 -1.10 11.63 -5.75
CA SER A 469 -1.24 12.13 -4.37
C SER A 469 -1.31 11.04 -3.28
N THR A 470 -1.37 9.76 -3.65
CA THR A 470 -1.18 8.61 -2.74
C THR A 470 0.29 8.33 -2.45
N MET A 471 1.22 9.00 -3.16
CA MET A 471 2.66 8.78 -3.09
C MET A 471 3.13 7.40 -3.58
N THR A 472 2.31 6.69 -4.38
CA THR A 472 2.64 5.39 -4.98
C THR A 472 3.07 5.46 -6.45
N CYS A 473 2.97 6.63 -7.10
CA CYS A 473 3.42 6.86 -8.47
C CYS A 473 3.82 8.31 -8.75
N MET A 474 4.59 8.52 -9.83
CA MET A 474 4.98 9.85 -10.29
C MET A 474 3.80 10.71 -10.76
N LYS A 475 3.98 12.04 -10.82
CA LYS A 475 2.98 12.94 -11.39
C LYS A 475 2.73 12.64 -12.88
N GLY A 476 1.48 12.77 -13.31
CA GLY A 476 1.08 12.44 -14.68
C GLY A 476 0.87 10.95 -14.93
N THR A 477 1.07 10.09 -13.93
CA THR A 477 0.68 8.67 -13.99
C THR A 477 -0.33 8.31 -12.90
N TYR A 478 -1.02 7.19 -13.14
CA TYR A 478 -1.77 6.46 -12.14
C TYR A 478 -1.17 5.06 -12.00
N LEU A 479 -1.20 4.53 -10.77
CA LEU A 479 -0.90 3.12 -10.50
C LEU A 479 -2.22 2.37 -10.37
N VAL A 480 -2.48 1.43 -11.27
CA VAL A 480 -3.73 0.66 -11.29
C VAL A 480 -3.43 -0.80 -10.97
N HIS A 481 -4.07 -1.31 -9.92
CA HIS A 481 -3.94 -2.68 -9.48
C HIS A 481 -5.20 -3.48 -9.82
N LEU A 482 -5.04 -4.69 -10.37
CA LEU A 482 -6.14 -5.63 -10.61
C LEU A 482 -5.96 -6.88 -9.77
N THR A 483 -7.05 -7.40 -9.20
CA THR A 483 -7.04 -8.58 -8.32
C THR A 483 -8.30 -9.43 -8.51
N CYS A 484 -8.12 -10.74 -8.64
CA CYS A 484 -9.19 -11.74 -8.49
C CYS A 484 -8.62 -13.07 -7.95
N THR A 485 -9.49 -13.96 -7.49
CA THR A 485 -9.11 -15.35 -7.22
C THR A 485 -8.76 -16.04 -8.54
N SER A 486 -7.58 -16.65 -8.61
CA SER A 486 -7.10 -17.22 -9.87
C SER A 486 -8.01 -18.33 -10.38
N SER A 487 -8.25 -18.30 -11.68
CA SER A 487 -8.83 -19.43 -12.42
C SER A 487 -7.77 -20.10 -13.31
N LYS A 488 -6.80 -19.32 -13.80
CA LYS A 488 -5.66 -19.75 -14.62
C LYS A 488 -4.41 -18.94 -14.24
N THR A 489 -3.55 -18.59 -15.20
CA THR A 489 -2.49 -17.61 -14.97
C THR A 489 -3.08 -16.20 -14.81
N ALA A 490 -2.41 -15.35 -14.04
CA ALA A 490 -2.87 -13.97 -13.80
C ALA A 490 -3.05 -13.13 -15.06
N ARG A 491 -2.30 -13.45 -16.13
CA ARG A 491 -2.50 -12.80 -17.42
C ARG A 491 -3.82 -13.24 -18.07
N GLU A 492 -4.09 -14.54 -18.12
CA GLU A 492 -5.33 -15.04 -18.73
C GLU A 492 -6.58 -14.55 -18.00
N ASP A 493 -6.52 -14.43 -16.67
CA ASP A 493 -7.63 -13.97 -15.85
C ASP A 493 -7.88 -12.45 -15.96
N LEU A 494 -6.83 -11.64 -16.17
CA LEU A 494 -6.90 -10.17 -16.02
C LEU A 494 -6.74 -9.38 -17.33
N GLU A 495 -5.96 -9.87 -18.30
CA GLU A 495 -5.75 -9.21 -19.60
C GLU A 495 -7.08 -8.84 -20.31
N PRO A 496 -8.16 -9.66 -20.29
CA PRO A 496 -9.45 -9.27 -20.87
C PRO A 496 -10.07 -8.02 -20.23
N VAL A 497 -9.82 -7.77 -18.93
CA VAL A 497 -10.26 -6.55 -18.24
C VAL A 497 -9.35 -5.38 -18.57
N VAL A 498 -8.03 -5.61 -18.64
CA VAL A 498 -7.05 -4.58 -19.05
C VAL A 498 -7.38 -4.05 -20.45
N GLN A 499 -7.67 -4.91 -21.42
CA GLN A 499 -8.03 -4.52 -22.79
C GLN A 499 -9.39 -3.80 -22.89
N LYS A 500 -10.32 -4.07 -21.97
CA LYS A 500 -11.59 -3.33 -21.88
C LYS A 500 -11.39 -1.91 -21.37
N LEU A 501 -10.52 -1.72 -20.38
CA LEU A 501 -10.32 -0.43 -19.71
C LEU A 501 -9.24 0.45 -20.37
N PHE A 502 -8.22 -0.13 -20.99
CA PHE A 502 -7.01 0.57 -21.45
C PHE A 502 -6.66 0.26 -22.90
N THR A 503 -5.93 1.17 -23.54
CA THR A 503 -5.30 0.94 -24.85
C THR A 503 -3.77 0.83 -24.66
N PRO A 504 -3.10 -0.24 -25.14
CA PRO A 504 -1.64 -0.31 -25.16
C PRO A 504 -1.03 0.88 -25.90
N TYR A 505 -0.01 1.52 -25.31
CA TYR A 505 0.69 2.61 -25.99
C TYR A 505 1.37 2.07 -27.27
N THR A 506 1.02 2.63 -28.42
CA THR A 506 1.68 2.35 -29.71
C THR A 506 1.93 3.64 -30.47
N GLU A 507 2.98 3.66 -31.30
CA GLU A 507 3.34 4.84 -32.09
C GLU A 507 2.45 5.03 -33.33
N MET A 508 1.65 4.04 -33.72
CA MET A 508 0.81 4.11 -34.91
C MET A 508 -0.55 4.80 -34.69
N GLU A 509 -0.97 5.02 -33.44
CA GLU A 509 -2.23 5.71 -33.10
C GLU A 509 -2.06 7.22 -32.88
N ILE A 510 -0.96 7.83 -33.38
CA ILE A 510 -0.64 9.25 -33.15
C ILE A 510 -1.58 10.20 -33.94
N GLU A 511 -2.19 9.73 -35.04
CA GLU A 511 -2.96 10.60 -35.96
C GLU A 511 -4.49 10.63 -35.72
N ASN A 512 -5.03 9.85 -34.77
CA ASN A 512 -6.45 9.85 -34.42
C ASN A 512 -6.68 10.44 -33.02
N GLU A 513 -7.24 11.65 -32.93
CA GLU A 513 -7.34 12.42 -31.68
C GLU A 513 -8.40 11.94 -30.66
N GLU A 514 -9.18 10.90 -30.97
CA GLU A 514 -10.28 10.39 -30.10
C GLU A 514 -9.93 9.10 -29.35
N VAL A 515 -8.79 9.04 -28.65
CA VAL A 515 -8.47 7.92 -27.76
C VAL A 515 -9.25 8.04 -26.43
N GLU A 516 -10.46 7.45 -26.42
CA GLU A 516 -11.42 7.44 -25.31
C GLU A 516 -10.82 6.81 -24.03
N LYS A 517 -10.03 5.73 -24.16
CA LYS A 517 -9.41 5.00 -23.04
C LYS A 517 -8.08 5.62 -22.57
N PRO A 518 -7.67 5.45 -21.31
CA PRO A 518 -6.30 5.76 -20.88
C PRO A 518 -5.28 4.85 -21.58
N ARG A 519 -4.07 5.38 -21.76
CA ARG A 519 -2.96 4.63 -22.35
C ARG A 519 -2.25 3.83 -21.27
N LEU A 520 -2.01 2.56 -21.56
CA LEU A 520 -1.20 1.66 -20.75
C LEU A 520 0.28 1.83 -21.12
N LEU A 521 1.10 2.23 -20.16
CA LEU A 521 2.53 2.53 -20.33
C LEU A 521 3.39 1.31 -19.97
N TRP A 522 3.03 0.61 -18.90
CA TRP A 522 3.73 -0.58 -18.39
C TRP A 522 2.74 -1.48 -17.66
N ALA A 523 2.95 -2.80 -17.74
CA ALA A 523 2.13 -3.81 -17.07
C ALA A 523 2.97 -4.97 -16.53
N LEU A 524 2.61 -5.43 -15.33
CA LEU A 524 3.08 -6.67 -14.72
C LEU A 524 1.86 -7.53 -14.37
N TYR A 525 1.96 -8.83 -14.65
CA TYR A 525 1.02 -9.88 -14.21
C TYR A 525 1.80 -10.96 -13.45
N PHE A 526 1.25 -11.44 -12.34
CA PHE A 526 1.79 -12.59 -11.59
C PHE A 526 0.69 -13.25 -10.75
N ASN A 527 0.86 -14.55 -10.47
CA ASN A 527 0.07 -15.24 -9.46
C ASN A 527 0.81 -15.20 -8.12
N MET A 528 0.07 -15.01 -7.03
CA MET A 528 0.56 -15.11 -5.66
C MET A 528 -0.18 -16.24 -4.94
N ARG A 529 0.53 -17.06 -4.17
CA ARG A 529 -0.05 -18.08 -3.29
C ARG A 529 -0.99 -17.44 -2.26
N ASP A 530 -2.20 -17.98 -2.18
CA ASP A 530 -3.14 -17.74 -1.09
C ASP A 530 -3.12 -18.97 -0.17
N SER A 531 -2.41 -18.81 0.95
CA SER A 531 -2.33 -19.78 2.06
C SER A 531 -3.29 -19.43 3.21
N SER A 532 -4.19 -18.47 3.01
CA SER A 532 -5.18 -18.12 4.03
C SER A 532 -6.23 -19.23 4.19
N ASP A 533 -6.82 -19.31 5.38
CA ASP A 533 -7.82 -20.32 5.79
C ASP A 533 -7.33 -21.79 5.75
N VAL A 534 -6.02 -22.03 5.57
CA VAL A 534 -5.41 -23.38 5.67
C VAL A 534 -5.41 -23.84 7.13
N SER A 535 -5.86 -25.07 7.37
CA SER A 535 -5.80 -25.68 8.70
C SER A 535 -4.37 -26.04 9.07
N ARG A 536 -3.99 -25.79 10.33
CA ARG A 536 -2.73 -26.30 10.92
C ARG A 536 -2.48 -27.78 10.63
N ASN A 537 -3.53 -28.60 10.67
CA ASN A 537 -3.42 -30.06 10.50
C ASN A 537 -3.07 -30.48 9.05
N SER A 538 -3.01 -29.55 8.10
CA SER A 538 -2.54 -29.79 6.73
C SER A 538 -1.02 -29.74 6.60
N TYR A 539 -0.30 -29.26 7.62
CA TYR A 539 1.16 -29.22 7.68
C TYR A 539 1.68 -30.44 8.45
N ASN A 540 2.70 -31.11 7.91
CA ASN A 540 3.27 -32.31 8.51
C ASN A 540 4.19 -31.97 9.68
N ASP A 541 4.17 -32.82 10.71
CA ASP A 541 5.18 -32.92 11.76
C ASP A 541 5.49 -31.62 12.55
N LEU A 542 4.58 -30.63 12.54
CA LEU A 542 4.78 -29.36 13.25
C LEU A 542 4.60 -29.50 14.78
N PRO A 543 5.63 -29.20 15.60
CA PRO A 543 5.54 -29.16 17.06
C PRO A 543 4.48 -28.16 17.53
N SER A 544 3.77 -28.47 18.61
CA SER A 544 2.59 -27.71 19.07
C SER A 544 2.85 -26.24 19.44
N ASN A 545 4.12 -25.87 19.65
CA ASN A 545 4.55 -24.50 19.94
C ASN A 545 5.14 -23.75 18.72
N VAL A 546 5.16 -24.40 17.55
CA VAL A 546 5.34 -23.74 16.24
C VAL A 546 3.95 -23.35 15.74
N TYR A 547 3.75 -22.10 15.34
CA TYR A 547 2.51 -21.53 14.83
C TYR A 547 2.70 -21.08 13.38
N VAL A 548 1.64 -21.14 12.58
CA VAL A 548 1.68 -20.81 11.15
C VAL A 548 0.90 -19.50 10.92
N CYS A 549 1.52 -18.55 10.24
CA CYS A 549 0.81 -17.42 9.63
C CYS A 549 0.69 -17.60 8.12
N SER A 550 -0.39 -17.07 7.54
CA SER A 550 -0.61 -17.11 6.10
C SER A 550 -0.07 -15.87 5.40
N GLY A 551 0.24 -16.03 4.12
CA GLY A 551 0.39 -14.91 3.20
C GLY A 551 -0.92 -14.13 2.98
N PRO A 552 -0.91 -13.15 2.07
CA PRO A 552 -2.08 -12.33 1.74
C PRO A 552 -3.26 -13.15 1.21
N ASP A 553 -4.47 -12.77 1.59
CA ASP A 553 -5.73 -13.34 1.11
C ASP A 553 -6.40 -12.47 0.01
N CYS A 554 -7.28 -13.07 -0.79
CA CYS A 554 -7.92 -12.38 -1.91
C CYS A 554 -9.03 -11.36 -1.54
N SER A 555 -9.39 -11.18 -0.26
CA SER A 555 -10.44 -10.22 0.14
C SER A 555 -10.02 -8.75 -0.01
N LEU A 556 -10.99 -7.83 0.08
CA LEU A 556 -10.77 -6.38 -0.09
C LEU A 556 -10.09 -5.72 1.12
N GLY A 557 -10.33 -6.22 2.33
CA GLY A 557 -9.79 -5.70 3.58
C GLY A 557 -8.71 -6.60 4.18
N ASN A 558 -8.30 -6.28 5.43
CA ASN A 558 -7.24 -6.96 6.17
C ASN A 558 -7.76 -7.82 7.35
N ASP A 559 -9.06 -8.13 7.35
CA ASP A 559 -9.73 -8.89 8.41
C ASP A 559 -9.11 -10.25 8.71
N ASN A 560 -8.66 -10.98 7.67
CA ASN A 560 -8.02 -12.29 7.84
C ASN A 560 -6.70 -12.16 8.64
N ALA A 561 -5.85 -11.20 8.25
CA ALA A 561 -4.56 -10.94 8.91
C ALA A 561 -4.73 -10.56 10.39
N VAL A 562 -5.72 -9.74 10.73
CA VAL A 562 -5.98 -9.36 12.14
C VAL A 562 -6.56 -10.54 12.93
N LYS A 563 -7.55 -11.28 12.38
CA LYS A 563 -8.17 -12.42 13.07
C LYS A 563 -7.18 -13.53 13.38
N GLN A 564 -6.29 -13.86 12.43
CA GLN A 564 -5.27 -14.90 12.68
C GLN A 564 -4.27 -14.44 13.75
N ALA A 565 -3.80 -13.18 13.69
CA ALA A 565 -2.85 -12.64 14.66
C ALA A 565 -3.45 -12.58 16.09
N GLU A 566 -4.71 -12.18 16.22
CA GLU A 566 -5.43 -12.19 17.51
C GLU A 566 -5.64 -13.63 18.03
N THR A 567 -6.05 -14.55 17.16
CA THR A 567 -6.29 -15.97 17.53
C THR A 567 -4.99 -16.64 18.01
N LEU A 568 -3.87 -16.37 17.33
CA LEU A 568 -2.56 -16.90 17.71
C LEU A 568 -2.02 -16.19 18.97
N PHE A 569 -2.27 -14.88 19.14
CA PHE A 569 -1.90 -14.16 20.36
C PHE A 569 -2.60 -14.76 21.59
N GLN A 570 -3.90 -15.08 21.50
CA GLN A 570 -4.64 -15.72 22.59
C GLN A 570 -4.10 -17.12 22.96
N GLN A 571 -3.41 -17.81 22.05
CA GLN A 571 -2.76 -19.09 22.31
C GLN A 571 -1.39 -18.92 23.00
N ILE A 572 -0.64 -17.86 22.65
CA ILE A 572 0.69 -17.56 23.20
C ILE A 572 0.60 -16.83 24.55
N CYS A 573 -0.28 -15.83 24.65
CA CYS A 573 -0.49 -14.95 25.81
C CYS A 573 -1.96 -15.02 26.29
N PRO A 574 -2.41 -16.14 26.88
CA PRO A 574 -3.80 -16.29 27.30
C PRO A 574 -4.16 -15.33 28.43
N ASN A 575 -5.31 -14.66 28.30
CA ASN A 575 -5.86 -13.63 29.20
C ASN A 575 -5.14 -12.25 29.17
N GLU A 576 -4.17 -12.05 28.29
CA GLU A 576 -3.59 -10.71 28.03
C GLU A 576 -4.47 -9.89 27.07
N ASP A 577 -4.40 -8.56 27.15
CA ASP A 577 -5.10 -7.70 26.17
C ASP A 577 -4.34 -7.67 24.84
N PHE A 578 -5.06 -7.75 23.73
CA PHE A 578 -4.49 -7.73 22.39
C PHE A 578 -4.18 -6.29 21.97
N CYS A 579 -2.89 -5.95 21.88
CA CYS A 579 -2.37 -4.64 21.48
C CYS A 579 -3.00 -3.43 22.24
N PRO A 580 -2.91 -3.38 23.58
CA PRO A 580 -3.32 -2.20 24.36
C PRO A 580 -2.49 -0.97 23.98
N PRO A 581 -3.06 0.25 24.09
CA PRO A 581 -2.32 1.48 23.85
C PRO A 581 -1.06 1.53 24.73
N PRO A 582 0.07 2.05 24.24
CA PRO A 582 1.22 2.32 25.10
C PRO A 582 0.81 3.36 26.17
N PRO A 583 1.21 3.18 27.44
CA PRO A 583 0.92 4.18 28.47
C PRO A 583 1.63 5.49 28.10
N ASN A 584 0.88 6.59 28.03
CA ASN A 584 1.48 7.89 27.84
C ASN A 584 2.07 8.36 29.19
N PRO A 585 3.40 8.59 29.31
CA PRO A 585 3.98 9.04 30.57
C PRO A 585 3.45 10.43 31.00
N GLU A 586 2.95 11.23 30.06
CA GLU A 586 2.37 12.57 30.34
C GLU A 586 0.98 12.49 30.98
N ASP A 587 0.26 11.37 30.87
CA ASP A 587 -1.04 11.16 31.52
C ASP A 587 -0.88 10.89 33.04
N ILE A 588 0.35 10.65 33.51
CA ILE A 588 0.66 10.39 34.91
C ILE A 588 0.76 11.72 35.67
N ILE A 589 -0.37 12.17 36.22
CA ILE A 589 -0.39 13.30 37.15
C ILE A 589 0.38 12.91 38.42
N LEU A 590 1.58 13.46 38.57
CA LEU A 590 2.34 13.41 39.81
C LEU A 590 1.73 14.42 40.78
N ASP A 591 1.25 13.94 41.94
CA ASP A 591 0.82 14.83 43.03
C ASP A 591 1.98 15.72 43.46
N GLY A 592 1.88 17.02 43.12
CA GLY A 592 2.87 18.02 43.46
C GLY A 592 2.85 18.30 44.95
N ASP A 593 3.76 17.64 45.68
CA ASP A 593 3.81 17.75 47.13
C ASP A 593 4.12 19.20 47.58
N SER A 594 3.23 19.69 48.43
CA SER A 594 3.12 21.06 48.91
C SER A 594 4.42 21.78 49.31
N LEU A 595 4.85 22.75 48.48
CA LEU A 595 5.68 23.88 48.91
C LEU A 595 5.02 25.21 48.50
N GLN A 596 4.47 25.93 49.49
CA GLN A 596 3.89 27.26 49.28
C GLN A 596 4.95 28.34 49.00
N PRO A 597 4.60 29.44 48.31
CA PRO A 597 5.54 30.47 47.92
C PRO A 597 5.97 31.36 49.11
N GLY A 598 7.27 31.35 49.41
CA GLY A 598 7.91 32.30 50.33
C GLY A 598 8.64 33.39 49.55
N ALA A 599 8.04 34.58 49.42
CA ALA A 599 8.68 35.72 48.77
C ALA A 599 9.67 36.43 49.71
N VAL A 600 10.92 36.62 49.26
CA VAL A 600 11.78 37.74 49.68
C VAL A 600 12.60 38.25 48.49
N ASP A 601 12.48 39.55 48.25
CA ASP A 601 13.36 40.48 47.53
C ASP A 601 14.88 40.25 47.69
N SER A 602 15.80 40.73 46.83
CA SER A 602 15.71 41.57 45.62
C SER A 602 17.05 41.61 44.84
N SER A 603 16.98 42.11 43.60
CA SER A 603 18.00 42.94 42.91
C SER A 603 19.42 42.41 42.61
N ALA A 604 19.61 42.03 41.33
CA ALA A 604 20.61 42.56 40.38
C ALA A 604 22.14 42.54 40.68
N VAL A 605 22.91 41.92 39.77
CA VAL A 605 24.15 42.44 39.13
C VAL A 605 24.27 41.80 37.72
N PRO A 606 24.73 42.50 36.66
CA PRO A 606 24.75 41.99 35.27
C PRO A 606 26.07 41.34 34.82
N GLU A 607 26.07 40.81 33.60
CA GLU A 607 27.24 40.25 32.88
C GLU A 607 28.34 41.30 32.59
N ALA A 608 29.63 40.90 32.63
CA ALA A 608 30.65 41.21 31.60
C ALA A 608 32.06 40.64 31.91
N ASN A 609 32.54 39.78 31.01
CA ASN A 609 33.87 39.74 30.36
C ASN A 609 35.23 39.81 31.12
N SER A 610 36.04 38.79 30.79
CA SER A 610 37.43 38.84 30.26
C SER A 610 38.64 39.26 31.13
N GLU A 611 39.44 38.23 31.43
CA GLU A 611 40.88 38.08 31.08
C GLU A 611 42.03 38.93 31.69
N THR A 612 43.04 38.15 32.10
CA THR A 612 44.49 38.44 32.23
C THR A 612 45.03 39.32 33.39
N PRO A 613 45.91 38.76 34.25
CA PRO A 613 46.73 39.51 35.19
C PRO A 613 48.18 39.71 34.70
N LYS A 614 48.78 40.86 35.07
CA LYS A 614 50.23 41.07 35.13
C LYS A 614 50.59 41.93 36.35
N GLU A 615 51.56 41.43 37.13
CA GLU A 615 52.82 42.09 37.54
C GLU A 615 52.82 43.63 37.80
N THR A 616 53.49 44.18 38.84
CA THR A 616 54.66 43.69 39.61
C THR A 616 54.90 44.51 40.92
N THR A 617 55.95 44.13 41.69
CA THR A 617 56.69 44.88 42.76
C THR A 617 55.92 45.29 44.05
N ASP A 618 56.48 45.46 45.26
CA ASP A 618 57.79 45.23 45.94
C ASP A 618 57.54 45.36 47.48
N LEU A 619 58.40 45.09 48.48
CA LEU A 619 59.78 44.60 48.68
C LEU A 619 59.91 44.12 50.16
N GLY A 620 60.89 43.28 50.57
CA GLY A 620 61.14 43.06 52.01
C GLY A 620 61.95 41.83 52.49
N ASN A 621 63.28 41.86 52.30
CA ASN A 621 64.38 41.26 53.12
C ASN A 621 64.05 40.69 54.53
N THR A 622 64.73 39.70 55.14
CA THR A 622 65.78 38.65 54.91
C THR A 622 66.14 38.07 56.32
N GLU A 623 67.02 37.06 56.41
CA GLU A 623 67.65 36.46 57.63
C GLU A 623 66.87 35.29 58.30
N GLU A 624 67.46 34.13 58.69
CA GLU A 624 68.78 33.51 58.45
C GLU A 624 68.70 31.96 58.74
N PRO A 625 69.76 31.11 58.91
CA PRO A 625 70.24 30.18 57.87
C PRO A 625 70.28 28.67 58.21
N SER A 626 70.61 27.87 57.17
CA SER A 626 71.40 26.60 57.16
C SER A 626 71.19 25.53 58.26
N VAL A 627 70.79 24.32 57.85
CA VAL A 627 71.69 23.30 57.24
C VAL A 627 70.95 22.61 56.09
#